data_AF-A0A3M1GE48-F1
#
_entry.id   AF-A0A3M1GE48-F1
#
_cell.length_a   1.000
_cell.length_b   1.000
_cell.length_c   1.000
_cell.angle_alpha   90.00
_cell.angle_beta   90.00
_cell.angle_gamma   90.00
#
_symmetry.space_group_name_H-M   'P 1'
#
loop_
_entity.id
_entity.type
_entity.pdbx_description
1 polymer ?
#
loop_
_entity_poly.entity_id
_entity_poly.type
_entity_poly.pdbx_seq_one_letter_code
_entity_poly.pdbx_strand_id
1 'polypeptide(L)'
;LLKVAAYGIPEIYRERIQASRLVANPGCYPTGALLGLYPLVREELIETDRIIIDSKSGVSGAGRKADLSLSFTEVNESFKAYGVTTHRHTPEIEMVLTELTGQKTTVEFTPHLLPVTRGILTTIYAKLKTPKEEKALVEVYKEVYKNAPFVRVSEDSLPELKNVRGTNFCDIGLKVNPRTGGIIIITAIDNLVKGASGQAVQNMNLMLNFPETAGLMHTARVP
;
A
#
# COMPACT_ATOMS: atom_id res chain seq x y z
N LEU A 1 -5.78 14.89 -20.27
CA LEU A 1 -5.83 13.50 -19.77
C LEU A 1 -5.83 13.44 -18.24
N LEU A 2 -4.94 14.15 -17.53
CA LEU A 2 -4.92 14.13 -16.04
C LEU A 2 -6.27 14.50 -15.40
N LYS A 3 -6.96 15.53 -15.89
CA LYS A 3 -8.28 15.97 -15.36
C LYS A 3 -9.41 14.94 -15.49
N VAL A 4 -9.23 13.91 -16.33
CA VAL A 4 -10.29 12.93 -16.67
C VAL A 4 -9.95 11.52 -16.21
N ALA A 5 -8.79 11.31 -15.59
CA ALA A 5 -8.37 10.02 -15.08
C ALA A 5 -8.80 9.85 -13.62
N ALA A 6 -9.45 8.73 -13.29
CA ALA A 6 -9.63 8.32 -11.89
C ALA A 6 -8.36 7.64 -11.38
N TYR A 7 -7.99 7.87 -10.12
CA TYR A 7 -6.88 7.17 -9.51
C TYR A 7 -7.31 5.77 -9.03
N GLY A 8 -6.56 4.75 -9.44
CA GLY A 8 -7.00 3.35 -9.44
C GLY A 8 -6.79 2.57 -8.15
N ILE A 9 -7.24 3.09 -7.00
CA ILE A 9 -7.36 2.32 -5.75
C ILE A 9 -8.85 2.06 -5.48
N PRO A 10 -9.40 0.88 -5.84
CA PRO A 10 -10.80 0.52 -5.64
C PRO A 10 -11.31 0.77 -4.22
N GLU A 11 -10.51 0.46 -3.21
CA GLU A 11 -10.90 0.60 -1.81
C GLU A 11 -11.11 2.05 -1.35
N ILE A 12 -10.62 3.02 -2.13
CA ILE A 12 -10.75 4.46 -1.86
C ILE A 12 -11.67 5.13 -2.88
N TYR A 13 -11.60 4.74 -4.15
CA TYR A 13 -12.20 5.48 -5.28
C TYR A 13 -13.16 4.64 -6.14
N ARG A 14 -13.73 3.54 -5.63
CA ARG A 14 -14.60 2.60 -6.36
C ARG A 14 -15.58 3.27 -7.33
N GLU A 15 -16.39 4.21 -6.84
CA GLU A 15 -17.43 4.86 -7.63
C GLU A 15 -16.84 5.69 -8.78
N ARG A 16 -15.74 6.43 -8.51
CA ARG A 16 -15.04 7.23 -9.52
C ARG A 16 -14.40 6.32 -10.58
N ILE A 17 -13.85 5.19 -10.17
CA ILE A 17 -13.26 4.19 -11.08
C ILE A 17 -14.35 3.61 -11.99
N GLN A 18 -15.47 3.16 -11.43
CA GLN A 18 -16.58 2.57 -12.19
C GLN A 18 -17.17 3.54 -13.22
N ALA A 19 -17.25 4.84 -12.90
CA ALA A 19 -17.74 5.87 -13.81
C ALA A 19 -16.69 6.37 -14.84
N SER A 20 -15.42 5.97 -14.70
CA SER A 20 -14.33 6.53 -15.50
C SER A 20 -14.09 5.75 -16.80
N ARG A 21 -13.69 6.48 -17.84
CA ARG A 21 -13.18 5.89 -19.10
C ARG A 21 -11.67 5.65 -19.05
N LEU A 22 -10.98 6.29 -18.12
CA LEU A 22 -9.54 6.24 -17.96
C LEU A 22 -9.21 6.14 -16.47
N VAL A 23 -8.47 5.10 -16.11
CA VAL A 23 -7.93 4.91 -14.77
C VAL A 23 -6.42 5.00 -14.81
N ALA A 24 -5.84 5.83 -13.95
CA ALA A 24 -4.43 5.81 -13.65
C ALA A 24 -4.17 4.76 -12.58
N ASN A 25 -3.67 3.60 -12.97
CA ASN A 25 -3.33 2.54 -12.02
C ASN A 25 -2.17 3.02 -11.11
N PRO A 26 -2.28 2.85 -9.79
CA PRO A 26 -1.33 3.41 -8.84
C PRO A 26 0.03 2.71 -8.91
N GLY A 27 1.04 3.37 -8.37
CA GLY A 27 2.34 2.77 -8.08
C GLY A 27 2.24 1.69 -6.98
N CYS A 28 3.21 0.77 -7.01
CA CYS A 28 3.26 -0.36 -6.08
C CYS A 28 3.44 0.08 -4.61
N TYR A 29 4.37 1.00 -4.32
CA TYR A 29 4.54 1.54 -2.97
C TYR A 29 3.33 2.36 -2.47
N PRO A 30 2.79 3.31 -3.28
CA PRO A 30 1.57 4.03 -2.92
C PRO A 30 0.42 3.12 -2.53
N THR A 31 0.23 2.00 -3.23
CA THR A 31 -0.86 1.06 -2.93
C THR A 31 -0.84 0.60 -1.47
N GLY A 32 0.28 0.01 -1.02
CA GLY A 32 0.39 -0.46 0.37
C GLY A 32 0.35 0.69 1.38
N ALA A 33 1.05 1.79 1.10
CA ALA A 33 1.09 2.95 1.99
C ALA A 33 -0.29 3.59 2.19
N LEU A 34 -1.04 3.80 1.11
CA LEU A 34 -2.35 4.43 1.14
C LEU A 34 -3.40 3.51 1.75
N LEU A 35 -3.39 2.21 1.44
CA LEU A 35 -4.27 1.24 2.12
C LEU A 35 -3.96 1.15 3.62
N GLY A 36 -2.69 1.27 4.01
CA GLY A 36 -2.29 1.35 5.42
C GLY A 36 -2.81 2.61 6.11
N LEU A 37 -2.71 3.78 5.47
CA LEU A 37 -3.07 5.07 6.07
C LEU A 37 -4.55 5.42 6.00
N TYR A 38 -5.26 4.93 4.98
CA TYR A 38 -6.59 5.41 4.62
C TYR A 38 -7.61 5.38 5.77
N PRO A 39 -7.76 4.30 6.57
CA PRO A 39 -8.73 4.28 7.66
C PRO A 39 -8.46 5.36 8.72
N LEU A 40 -7.19 5.57 9.08
CA LEU A 40 -6.82 6.56 10.12
C LEU A 40 -6.93 7.99 9.61
N VAL A 41 -6.63 8.22 8.34
CA VAL A 41 -6.78 9.54 7.71
C VAL A 41 -8.25 9.90 7.56
N ARG A 42 -9.06 8.96 7.07
CA ARG A 42 -10.52 9.13 6.88
C ARG A 42 -11.24 9.41 8.20
N GLU A 43 -10.88 8.70 9.26
CA GLU A 43 -11.48 8.88 10.60
C GLU A 43 -10.75 9.95 11.42
N GLU A 44 -9.80 10.68 10.81
CA GLU A 44 -9.06 11.77 11.44
C GLU A 44 -8.30 11.39 12.74
N LEU A 45 -7.84 10.14 12.84
CA LEU A 45 -7.26 9.58 14.07
C LEU A 45 -5.77 9.85 14.26
N ILE A 46 -5.06 10.27 13.21
CA ILE A 46 -3.62 10.56 13.23
C ILE A 46 -3.31 12.01 12.89
N GLU A 47 -2.17 12.49 13.39
CA GLU A 47 -1.52 13.71 12.93
C GLU A 47 -0.92 13.45 11.53
N THR A 48 -1.11 14.40 10.62
CA THR A 48 -0.70 14.28 9.20
C THR A 48 0.48 15.18 8.83
N ASP A 49 1.05 15.88 9.81
CA ASP A 49 2.25 16.70 9.66
C ASP A 49 3.55 15.88 9.64
N ARG A 50 3.54 14.68 10.25
CA ARG A 50 4.70 13.79 10.31
C ARG A 50 4.32 12.32 10.19
N ILE A 51 4.23 11.85 8.95
CA ILE A 51 4.08 10.43 8.61
C ILE A 51 5.40 9.93 8.04
N ILE A 52 5.90 8.82 8.57
CA ILE A 52 7.12 8.16 8.08
C ILE A 52 6.72 6.83 7.44
N ILE A 53 7.17 6.60 6.21
CA ILE A 53 6.88 5.42 5.41
C ILE A 53 8.20 4.76 5.03
N ASP A 54 8.52 3.66 5.70
CA ASP A 54 9.69 2.83 5.41
C ASP A 54 9.25 1.55 4.69
N SER A 55 9.48 1.51 3.38
CA SER A 55 9.04 0.40 2.53
C SER A 55 10.21 -0.44 2.02
N LYS A 56 9.98 -1.75 1.91
CA LYS A 56 10.97 -2.73 1.47
C LYS A 56 10.37 -3.53 0.32
N SER A 57 10.99 -3.53 -0.86
CA SER A 57 10.49 -4.22 -2.06
C SER A 57 11.46 -5.27 -2.55
N GLY A 58 10.93 -6.37 -3.09
CA GLY A 58 11.68 -7.27 -3.94
C GLY A 58 12.12 -6.62 -5.26
N VAL A 59 13.12 -7.22 -5.89
CA VAL A 59 13.86 -6.69 -7.05
C VAL A 59 12.99 -6.54 -8.30
N SER A 60 11.93 -7.34 -8.42
CA SER A 60 11.06 -7.30 -9.60
C SER A 60 10.38 -5.94 -9.84
N GLY A 61 10.29 -5.08 -8.82
CA GLY A 61 9.81 -3.70 -8.96
C GLY A 61 10.69 -2.82 -9.86
N ALA A 62 11.98 -3.17 -10.02
CA ALA A 62 12.91 -2.46 -10.91
C ALA A 62 12.72 -2.85 -12.40
N GLY A 63 11.90 -3.86 -12.70
CA GLY A 63 11.64 -4.34 -14.06
C GLY A 63 12.71 -5.31 -14.57
N ARG A 64 12.72 -5.53 -15.90
CA ARG A 64 13.59 -6.50 -16.59
C ARG A 64 14.75 -5.83 -17.34
N LYS A 65 15.10 -4.59 -16.99
CA LYS A 65 16.20 -3.88 -17.65
C LYS A 65 17.53 -4.54 -17.29
N ALA A 66 18.43 -4.66 -18.28
CA ALA A 66 19.80 -5.06 -18.01
C ALA A 66 20.55 -3.89 -17.36
N ASP A 67 20.82 -4.00 -16.07
CA ASP A 67 21.53 -3.01 -15.26
C ASP A 67 22.44 -3.77 -14.28
N LEU A 68 23.71 -3.41 -14.20
CA LEU A 68 24.68 -4.10 -13.34
C LEU A 68 24.21 -4.09 -11.88
N SER A 69 23.64 -2.96 -11.42
CA SER A 69 23.15 -2.79 -10.05
C SER A 69 21.96 -3.70 -9.68
N LEU A 70 21.34 -4.33 -10.68
CA LEU A 70 20.23 -5.29 -10.56
C LEU A 70 20.67 -6.74 -10.86
N SER A 71 21.94 -6.96 -11.18
CA SER A 71 22.47 -8.31 -11.39
C SER A 71 22.36 -9.13 -10.11
N PHE A 72 22.23 -10.45 -10.25
CA PHE A 72 22.03 -11.34 -9.10
C PHE A 72 23.12 -11.16 -8.04
N THR A 73 24.39 -11.08 -8.45
CA THR A 73 25.53 -10.93 -7.54
C THR A 73 25.59 -9.58 -6.83
N GLU A 74 25.00 -8.53 -7.40
CA GLU A 74 24.94 -7.19 -6.77
C GLU A 74 23.77 -7.04 -5.79
N VAL A 75 22.75 -7.90 -5.91
CA VAL A 75 21.54 -7.81 -5.08
C VAL A 75 21.47 -8.90 -4.01
N ASN A 76 21.93 -10.10 -4.32
CA ASN A 76 21.90 -11.23 -3.38
C ASN A 76 22.74 -10.93 -2.13
N GLU A 77 22.26 -11.35 -0.96
CA GLU A 77 22.87 -11.06 0.35
C GLU A 77 23.06 -9.56 0.68
N SER A 78 22.32 -8.67 0.00
CA SER A 78 22.38 -7.22 0.22
C SER A 78 21.01 -6.64 0.53
N PHE A 79 20.99 -5.58 1.34
CA PHE A 79 19.80 -4.78 1.66
C PHE A 79 20.20 -3.31 1.67
N LYS A 80 19.59 -2.50 0.79
CA LYS A 80 20.00 -1.10 0.60
C LYS A 80 18.81 -0.16 0.42
N ALA A 81 18.92 1.04 1.00
CA ALA A 81 18.02 2.14 0.69
C ALA A 81 18.31 2.70 -0.71
N TYR A 82 17.30 3.26 -1.37
CA TYR A 82 17.46 3.96 -2.64
C TYR A 82 16.42 5.06 -2.78
N GLY A 83 16.67 6.05 -3.66
CA GLY A 83 15.71 7.13 -3.92
C GLY A 83 15.27 7.90 -2.67
N VAL A 84 16.09 7.93 -1.62
CA VAL A 84 15.80 8.62 -0.36
C VAL A 84 15.58 10.10 -0.68
N THR A 85 14.51 10.68 -0.14
CA THR A 85 14.02 12.06 -0.38
C THR A 85 13.59 12.42 -1.82
N THR A 86 13.91 11.61 -2.82
CA THR A 86 13.66 11.94 -4.24
C THR A 86 12.81 10.91 -5.00
N HIS A 87 12.21 9.94 -4.32
CA HIS A 87 11.47 8.88 -4.99
C HIS A 87 10.18 9.41 -5.66
N ARG A 88 9.94 8.99 -6.90
CA ARG A 88 8.80 9.44 -7.72
C ARG A 88 7.40 9.13 -7.16
N HIS A 89 7.31 8.18 -6.23
CA HIS A 89 6.05 7.82 -5.57
C HIS A 89 5.72 8.70 -4.36
N THR A 90 6.68 9.48 -3.84
CA THR A 90 6.40 10.43 -2.76
C THR A 90 5.30 11.43 -3.14
N PRO A 91 5.38 12.16 -4.27
CA PRO A 91 4.32 13.09 -4.66
C PRO A 91 2.98 12.40 -4.95
N GLU A 92 2.98 11.13 -5.36
CA GLU A 92 1.76 10.34 -5.58
C GLU A 92 1.04 10.04 -4.26
N ILE A 93 1.79 9.64 -3.23
CA ILE A 93 1.27 9.43 -1.88
C ILE A 93 0.75 10.75 -1.30
N GLU A 94 1.56 11.81 -1.36
CA GLU A 94 1.21 13.14 -0.82
C GLU A 94 0.00 13.75 -1.52
N MET A 95 -0.16 13.56 -2.83
CA MET A 95 -1.33 13.99 -3.59
C MET A 95 -2.61 13.37 -3.03
N VAL A 96 -2.62 12.04 -2.84
CA VAL A 96 -3.81 11.33 -2.34
C VAL A 96 -4.09 11.71 -0.88
N LEU A 97 -3.07 11.77 -0.03
CA LEU A 97 -3.25 12.18 1.37
C LEU A 97 -3.74 13.62 1.48
N THR A 98 -3.24 14.52 0.64
CA THR A 98 -3.70 15.92 0.58
C THR A 98 -5.15 16.01 0.14
N GLU A 99 -5.57 15.20 -0.84
CA GLU A 99 -6.97 15.11 -1.24
C GLU A 99 -7.86 14.61 -0.10
N LEU A 100 -7.45 13.52 0.56
CA LEU A 100 -8.25 12.88 1.62
C LEU A 100 -8.37 13.72 2.88
N THR A 101 -7.33 14.49 3.22
CA THR A 101 -7.31 15.34 4.42
C THR A 101 -7.85 16.75 4.18
N GLY A 102 -7.96 17.18 2.92
CA GLY A 102 -8.29 18.57 2.57
C GLY A 102 -7.19 19.59 2.90
N GLN A 103 -6.01 19.14 3.36
CA GLN A 103 -4.88 20.00 3.70
C GLN A 103 -3.57 19.44 3.14
N LYS A 104 -2.60 20.31 2.87
CA LYS A 104 -1.29 19.88 2.37
C LYS A 104 -0.64 18.89 3.35
N THR A 105 -0.45 17.66 2.91
CA THR A 105 0.18 16.59 3.69
C THR A 105 1.50 16.19 3.03
N THR A 106 2.55 16.06 3.83
CA THR A 106 3.88 15.63 3.39
C THR A 106 4.32 14.38 4.15
N VAL A 107 5.15 13.55 3.53
CA VAL A 107 5.63 12.29 4.14
C VAL A 107 7.14 12.12 4.02
N GLU A 108 7.75 11.48 5.02
CA GLU A 108 9.10 10.94 4.88
C GLU A 108 9.00 9.54 4.27
N PHE A 109 9.38 9.38 3.00
CA PHE A 109 9.34 8.10 2.31
C PHE A 109 10.73 7.58 1.95
N THR A 110 11.05 6.38 2.43
CA THR A 110 12.32 5.69 2.16
C THR A 110 12.06 4.27 1.67
N PRO A 111 12.29 3.99 0.37
CA PRO A 111 12.26 2.64 -0.14
C PRO A 111 13.60 1.93 0.01
N HIS A 112 13.52 0.63 0.27
CA HIS A 112 14.65 -0.28 0.34
C HIS A 112 14.48 -1.44 -0.64
N LEU A 113 15.59 -1.91 -1.19
CA LEU A 113 15.67 -3.07 -2.07
C LEU A 113 16.05 -4.29 -1.25
N LEU A 114 15.18 -5.30 -1.26
CA LEU A 114 15.37 -6.59 -0.61
C LEU A 114 16.03 -7.62 -1.56
N PRO A 115 16.78 -8.59 -1.03
CA PRO A 115 17.32 -9.71 -1.80
C PRO A 115 16.25 -10.81 -2.02
N VAL A 116 15.03 -10.41 -2.41
CA VAL A 116 13.92 -11.31 -2.75
C VAL A 116 13.27 -10.87 -4.06
N THR A 117 12.63 -11.78 -4.79
CA THR A 117 12.07 -11.44 -6.11
C THR A 117 10.83 -10.57 -6.03
N ARG A 118 9.86 -10.91 -5.17
CA ARG A 118 8.52 -10.31 -5.10
C ARG A 118 8.15 -9.91 -3.69
N GLY A 119 7.24 -8.95 -3.60
CA GLY A 119 6.65 -8.48 -2.37
C GLY A 119 7.07 -7.06 -2.02
N ILE A 120 6.17 -6.30 -1.41
CA ILE A 120 6.45 -5.06 -0.68
C ILE A 120 5.95 -5.23 0.74
N LEU A 121 6.80 -4.89 1.71
CA LEU A 121 6.41 -4.69 3.10
C LEU A 121 6.65 -3.22 3.44
N THR A 122 5.60 -2.54 3.86
CA THR A 122 5.65 -1.12 4.25
C THR A 122 5.39 -1.01 5.73
N THR A 123 6.30 -0.34 6.44
CA THR A 123 6.14 0.03 7.84
C THR A 123 5.88 1.53 7.91
N ILE A 124 4.73 1.91 8.45
CA ILE A 124 4.29 3.30 8.54
C ILE A 124 4.25 3.70 10.00
N TYR A 125 4.83 4.84 10.31
CA TYR A 125 4.81 5.44 11.63
C TYR A 125 3.99 6.73 11.57
N ALA A 126 3.03 6.86 12.47
CA ALA A 126 2.23 8.06 12.64
C ALA A 126 1.96 8.31 14.11
N LYS A 127 1.60 9.56 14.45
CA LYS A 127 1.20 9.94 15.80
C LYS A 127 -0.32 9.95 15.89
N LEU A 128 -0.87 9.32 16.93
CA LEU A 128 -2.32 9.38 17.17
C LEU A 128 -2.68 10.76 17.73
N LYS A 129 -3.78 11.34 17.27
CA LYS A 129 -4.29 12.61 17.83
C LYS A 129 -4.73 12.47 19.28
N THR A 130 -5.25 11.29 19.64
CA THR A 130 -5.66 10.94 21.01
C THR A 130 -5.25 9.50 21.33
N PRO A 131 -4.97 9.15 22.58
CA PRO A 131 -4.70 7.77 22.97
C PRO A 131 -5.86 6.85 22.58
N LYS A 132 -5.53 5.72 21.93
CA LYS A 132 -6.49 4.69 21.51
C LYS A 132 -5.93 3.31 21.78
N GLU A 133 -6.81 2.38 22.15
CA GLU A 133 -6.45 0.98 22.26
C GLU A 133 -6.26 0.36 20.88
N GLU A 134 -5.30 -0.56 20.76
CA GLU A 134 -5.01 -1.28 19.51
C GLU A 134 -6.25 -1.99 18.96
N LYS A 135 -7.01 -2.71 19.80
CA LYS A 135 -8.25 -3.38 19.39
C LYS A 135 -9.26 -2.42 18.79
N ALA A 136 -9.43 -1.23 19.37
CA ALA A 136 -10.35 -0.23 18.83
C ALA A 136 -9.94 0.23 17.42
N LEU A 137 -8.63 0.37 17.17
CA LEU A 137 -8.12 0.73 15.84
C LEU A 137 -8.26 -0.42 14.84
N VAL A 138 -8.06 -1.68 15.26
CA VAL A 138 -8.31 -2.85 14.41
C VAL A 138 -9.77 -2.89 13.95
N GLU A 139 -10.74 -2.62 14.84
CA GLU A 139 -12.15 -2.57 14.48
C GLU A 139 -12.46 -1.42 13.49
N VAL A 140 -11.81 -0.27 13.62
CA VAL A 140 -11.91 0.82 12.62
C VAL A 140 -11.46 0.32 11.23
N TYR A 141 -10.34 -0.40 11.15
CA TYR A 141 -9.84 -0.94 9.88
C TYR A 141 -10.80 -1.97 9.29
N LYS A 142 -11.31 -2.89 10.10
CA LYS A 142 -12.29 -3.89 9.65
C LYS A 142 -13.56 -3.25 9.11
N GLU A 143 -14.08 -2.22 9.79
CA GLU A 143 -15.29 -1.53 9.36
C GLU A 143 -15.07 -0.77 8.04
N VAL A 144 -13.95 -0.04 7.92
CA VAL A 144 -13.60 0.67 6.68
C VAL A 144 -13.44 -0.30 5.50
N TYR A 145 -12.86 -1.49 5.74
CA TYR A 145 -12.57 -2.48 4.71
C TYR A 145 -13.59 -3.63 4.62
N LYS A 146 -14.75 -3.55 5.30
CA LYS A 146 -15.74 -4.65 5.34
C LYS A 146 -16.21 -5.13 3.96
N ASN A 147 -16.19 -4.23 2.97
CA ASN A 147 -16.60 -4.48 1.58
C ASN A 147 -15.41 -4.45 0.60
N ALA A 148 -14.18 -4.58 1.10
CA ALA A 148 -12.95 -4.62 0.30
C ALA A 148 -12.44 -6.06 0.20
N PRO A 149 -12.74 -6.81 -0.88
CA PRO A 149 -12.49 -8.25 -0.94
C PRO A 149 -11.00 -8.61 -0.90
N PHE A 150 -10.11 -7.65 -1.14
CA PHE A 150 -8.67 -7.85 -1.24
C PHE A 150 -7.88 -7.25 -0.07
N VAL A 151 -8.55 -6.74 0.97
CA VAL A 151 -7.86 -6.24 2.17
C VAL A 151 -8.13 -7.18 3.33
N ARG A 152 -7.06 -7.65 3.98
CA ARG A 152 -7.13 -8.51 5.17
C ARG A 152 -6.50 -7.78 6.34
N VAL A 153 -7.26 -7.56 7.41
CA VAL A 153 -6.79 -6.90 8.63
C VAL A 153 -6.50 -7.98 9.65
N SER A 154 -5.23 -8.12 10.03
CA SER A 154 -4.77 -9.07 11.05
C SER A 154 -5.05 -8.54 12.45
N GLU A 155 -5.58 -9.40 13.32
CA GLU A 155 -5.80 -9.09 14.73
C GLU A 155 -4.56 -9.42 15.58
N ASP A 156 -4.04 -10.64 15.41
CA ASP A 156 -3.02 -11.21 16.30
C ASP A 156 -1.66 -11.44 15.63
N SER A 157 -1.55 -11.18 14.32
CA SER A 157 -0.34 -11.40 13.54
C SER A 157 0.08 -10.16 12.76
N LEU A 158 1.36 -10.12 12.37
CA LEU A 158 1.88 -9.07 11.50
C LEU A 158 1.99 -9.59 10.06
N PRO A 159 1.71 -8.75 9.05
CA PRO A 159 1.87 -9.13 7.66
C PRO A 159 3.29 -9.55 7.31
N GLU A 160 3.40 -10.52 6.41
CA GLU A 160 4.66 -10.98 5.84
C GLU A 160 4.52 -11.21 4.33
N LEU A 161 5.64 -11.12 3.61
CA LEU A 161 5.65 -11.19 2.14
C LEU A 161 5.11 -12.51 1.59
N LYS A 162 5.36 -13.63 2.29
CA LYS A 162 4.95 -14.97 1.86
C LYS A 162 3.43 -15.09 1.72
N ASN A 163 2.69 -14.49 2.64
CA ASN A 163 1.23 -14.59 2.72
C ASN A 163 0.49 -13.87 1.57
N VAL A 164 1.19 -12.98 0.85
CA VAL A 164 0.63 -12.19 -0.25
C VAL A 164 1.27 -12.51 -1.60
N ARG A 165 2.35 -13.29 -1.63
CA ARG A 165 3.09 -13.59 -2.86
C ARG A 165 2.19 -14.28 -3.89
N GLY A 166 2.07 -13.64 -5.06
CA GLY A 166 1.25 -14.10 -6.18
C GLY A 166 -0.25 -13.84 -6.04
N THR A 167 -0.69 -13.06 -5.05
CA THR A 167 -2.10 -12.76 -4.81
C THR A 167 -2.41 -11.28 -4.99
N ASN A 168 -3.69 -10.96 -5.13
CA ASN A 168 -4.16 -9.56 -5.16
C ASN A 168 -4.45 -9.01 -3.76
N PHE A 169 -4.06 -9.71 -2.68
CA PHE A 169 -4.34 -9.28 -1.31
C PHE A 169 -3.36 -8.20 -0.82
N CYS A 170 -3.89 -7.31 0.02
CA CYS A 170 -3.14 -6.44 0.91
C CYS A 170 -3.42 -6.86 2.35
N ASP A 171 -2.38 -7.31 3.05
CA ASP A 171 -2.46 -7.66 4.46
C ASP A 171 -2.05 -6.47 5.30
N ILE A 172 -2.78 -6.18 6.38
CA ILE A 172 -2.56 -5.03 7.26
C ILE A 172 -2.52 -5.50 8.71
N GLY A 173 -1.52 -5.07 9.47
CA GLY A 173 -1.44 -5.25 10.92
C GLY A 173 -1.04 -3.96 11.62
N LEU A 174 -1.43 -3.82 12.89
CA LEU A 174 -1.27 -2.58 13.65
C LEU A 174 -0.60 -2.85 14.99
N LYS A 175 0.23 -1.91 15.45
CA LYS A 175 0.70 -1.84 16.83
C LYS A 175 0.63 -0.44 17.38
N VAL A 176 0.06 -0.27 18.58
CA VAL A 176 0.06 1.01 19.30
C VAL A 176 1.25 1.05 20.27
N ASN A 177 2.02 2.14 20.23
CA ASN A 177 3.09 2.38 21.19
C ASN A 177 2.63 3.46 22.21
N PRO A 178 2.12 3.07 23.39
CA PRO A 178 1.60 4.02 24.38
C PRO A 178 2.68 4.95 24.93
N ARG A 179 3.96 4.53 24.92
CA ARG A 179 5.08 5.37 25.41
C ARG A 179 5.34 6.59 24.54
N THR A 180 5.03 6.50 23.24
CA THR A 180 5.25 7.59 22.28
C THR A 180 3.94 8.19 21.77
N GLY A 181 2.78 7.64 22.17
CA GLY A 181 1.47 7.98 21.59
C GLY A 181 1.37 7.65 20.09
N GLY A 182 2.23 6.76 19.60
CA GLY A 182 2.36 6.46 18.17
C GLY A 182 1.61 5.20 17.77
N ILE A 183 1.36 5.07 16.47
CA ILE A 183 0.90 3.85 15.83
C ILE A 183 1.92 3.41 14.77
N ILE A 184 2.13 2.10 14.70
CA ILE A 184 2.93 1.43 13.67
C ILE A 184 1.96 0.59 12.84
N ILE A 185 1.87 0.89 11.55
CA ILE A 185 1.04 0.15 10.59
C ILE A 185 2.00 -0.65 9.71
N ILE A 186 1.72 -1.93 9.53
CA ILE A 186 2.48 -2.79 8.63
C ILE A 186 1.53 -3.23 7.53
N THR A 187 1.93 -3.06 6.28
CA THR A 187 1.19 -3.61 5.13
C THR A 187 2.08 -4.52 4.30
N ALA A 188 1.55 -5.62 3.78
CA ALA A 188 2.21 -6.46 2.79
C ALA A 188 1.37 -6.62 1.52
N ILE A 189 2.00 -6.52 0.35
CA ILE A 189 1.38 -6.80 -0.96
C ILE A 189 2.37 -7.54 -1.88
N ASP A 190 1.88 -8.26 -2.89
CA ASP A 190 2.72 -8.60 -4.06
C ASP A 190 2.83 -7.36 -4.98
N ASN A 191 4.06 -6.89 -5.18
CA ASN A 191 4.36 -5.68 -5.95
C ASN A 191 3.99 -5.77 -7.44
N LEU A 192 3.87 -6.96 -8.00
CA LEU A 192 3.49 -7.20 -9.40
C LEU A 192 2.00 -7.52 -9.56
N VAL A 193 1.31 -7.88 -8.48
CA VAL A 193 -0.13 -8.20 -8.49
C VAL A 193 -0.91 -7.03 -7.88
N LYS A 194 -1.16 -7.01 -6.57
CA LYS A 194 -1.89 -5.89 -5.93
C LYS A 194 -1.16 -4.56 -6.11
N GLY A 195 0.18 -4.56 -6.15
CA GLY A 195 0.96 -3.36 -6.44
C GLY A 195 1.02 -2.94 -7.91
N ALA A 196 0.47 -3.73 -8.84
CA ALA A 196 0.50 -3.41 -10.27
C ALA A 196 -0.65 -4.06 -11.04
N SER A 197 -0.41 -5.20 -11.70
CA SER A 197 -1.30 -5.77 -12.72
C SER A 197 -2.60 -6.33 -12.15
N GLY A 198 -2.57 -6.89 -10.95
CA GLY A 198 -3.77 -7.38 -10.27
C GLY A 198 -4.73 -6.24 -9.94
N GLN A 199 -4.20 -5.11 -9.47
CA GLN A 199 -5.00 -3.91 -9.25
C GLN A 199 -5.50 -3.30 -10.56
N ALA A 200 -4.72 -3.38 -11.64
CA ALA A 200 -5.19 -2.95 -12.96
C ALA A 200 -6.38 -3.79 -13.45
N VAL A 201 -6.35 -5.12 -13.24
CA VAL A 201 -7.48 -6.00 -13.54
C VAL A 201 -8.66 -5.74 -12.61
N GLN A 202 -8.43 -5.45 -11.33
CA GLN A 202 -9.47 -5.07 -10.37
C GLN A 202 -10.19 -3.79 -10.82
N ASN A 203 -9.43 -2.77 -11.25
CA ASN A 203 -9.94 -1.54 -11.85
C ASN A 203 -10.75 -1.83 -13.13
N MET A 204 -10.21 -2.66 -14.03
CA MET A 204 -10.91 -3.06 -15.26
C MET A 204 -12.23 -3.77 -14.96
N ASN A 205 -12.26 -4.67 -13.98
CA ASN A 205 -13.48 -5.38 -13.59
C ASN A 205 -14.58 -4.39 -13.18
N LEU A 206 -14.24 -3.39 -12.36
CA LEU A 206 -15.17 -2.33 -11.96
C LEU A 206 -15.64 -1.49 -13.16
N MET A 207 -14.73 -1.07 -14.03
CA MET A 207 -15.07 -0.26 -15.22
C MET A 207 -16.00 -1.01 -16.20
N LEU A 208 -15.83 -2.33 -16.32
CA LEU A 208 -16.62 -3.17 -17.23
C LEU A 208 -17.81 -3.85 -16.55
N ASN A 209 -18.10 -3.50 -15.29
CA ASN A 209 -19.19 -4.05 -14.50
C ASN A 209 -19.13 -5.59 -14.34
N PHE A 210 -17.92 -6.15 -14.28
CA PHE A 210 -17.68 -7.52 -13.85
C PHE A 210 -17.59 -7.61 -12.31
N PRO A 211 -17.74 -8.81 -11.73
CA PRO A 211 -17.40 -9.01 -10.32
C PRO A 211 -15.97 -8.54 -10.05
N GLU A 212 -15.77 -7.71 -9.02
CA GLU A 212 -14.47 -7.12 -8.68
C GLU A 212 -13.37 -8.19 -8.53
N THR A 213 -13.74 -9.38 -8.05
CA THR A 213 -12.84 -10.51 -7.80
C THR A 213 -12.56 -11.41 -9.01
N ALA A 214 -13.19 -11.14 -10.16
CA ALA A 214 -13.06 -11.98 -11.35
C ALA A 214 -11.60 -12.09 -11.80
N GLY A 215 -11.08 -13.33 -11.86
CA GLY A 215 -9.70 -13.62 -12.25
C GLY A 215 -8.63 -13.27 -11.22
N LEU A 216 -8.99 -12.93 -9.98
CA LEU A 216 -8.05 -12.39 -8.97
C LEU A 216 -7.98 -13.19 -7.66
N MET A 217 -8.79 -14.23 -7.50
CA MET A 217 -8.85 -15.06 -6.28
C MET A 217 -7.76 -16.14 -6.21
N HIS A 218 -6.54 -15.82 -6.67
CA HIS A 218 -5.40 -16.73 -6.54
C HIS A 218 -4.94 -16.84 -5.09
N THR A 219 -4.58 -18.06 -4.68
CA THR A 219 -3.97 -18.32 -3.38
C THR A 219 -2.47 -18.00 -3.39
N ALA A 220 -1.92 -17.69 -2.21
CA ALA A 220 -0.51 -17.37 -2.06
C ALA A 220 0.38 -18.54 -2.48
N ARG A 221 1.43 -18.24 -3.25
CA ARG A 221 2.39 -19.23 -3.73
C ARG A 221 3.56 -19.31 -2.76
N VAL A 222 3.38 -20.16 -1.77
CA VAL A 222 4.36 -20.47 -0.71
C VAL A 222 4.96 -21.88 -0.92
N PRO A 223 6.15 -22.19 -0.37
CA PRO A 223 6.96 -21.37 0.54
C PRO A 223 7.49 -20.08 -0.09
#